data_AF-A0A2G4FQA4-F1
#
_entry.id   AF-A0A2G4FQA4-F1
#
_cell.length_a   1.000
_cell.length_b   1.000
_cell.length_c   1.000
_cell.angle_alpha   90.00
_cell.angle_beta   90.00
_cell.angle_gamma   90.00
#
_symmetry.space_group_name_H-M   'P 1'
#
loop_
_entity.id
_entity.type
_entity.pdbx_description
1 polymer ?
#
loop_
_entity_poly.entity_id
_entity_poly.type
_entity_poly.pdbx_seq_one_letter_code
_entity_poly.pdbx_strand_id
1 'polypeptide(L)'
;MPVQFSCNACKKKFKAADKFAGKTIPCPSCKFPLIVPALPVEVSLIQPSVKTKSQAEQDIEAMAALALEEPKQQETEVSQLIQFECTFCDEKVSFTLDLGGKQAPCPSCRRILKIPLPAVVNKNGPDWKKQPDKRPSGALRKEEPELEGTWNSTMDTVSRDALLEAGAIVEEFEPLTRAEKIKRLVLVMALLVFGSLGFFYWSSYRGKVNEDAQIAKIELNIKSGELVNSPGEIKAVLLAGVASYRLSDSADVSAPKIKKILQSALASLDKASSFVEKDFALLELCKSIIELGGGKDDVRDNKKLKWDEVQKFLKTPFESFTIPEFKLLALKDATSSFVAAGEVDRAVAFASQVLSGASLAKDKKIDEQSDFFAVVGLELFKAQKLDSVKQILETIRNRYTSSTSIPVSPFAAAFFTLADKDKPLPFAYAKDSNNDADLLCLLCVYLIEDKLDSLLGSANFKNADAVFRLNLLTKVAFLASILGKDIPILKEELNSIINEGVMPNLDSVQSYLFLSVISPSLKVSSDSWIKTADKVPQALKDFKLIKSRFLMASFLAKEDISPAILDDANKMEPVSLSKSLAYRHIGMNPKNFTWFKASLDKASEPEKSFGYVGIALSADRNLKKK
;
A
#
# COMPACT_ATOMS: atom_id res chain seq x y z
N MET A 1 -45.26 2.48 24.05
CA MET A 1 -44.91 1.23 24.77
C MET A 1 -43.54 1.41 25.40
N PRO A 2 -43.34 1.08 26.68
CA PRO A 2 -42.09 1.39 27.38
C PRO A 2 -40.86 0.81 26.66
N VAL A 3 -39.89 1.68 26.37
CA VAL A 3 -38.65 1.34 25.66
C VAL A 3 -37.72 0.60 26.62
N GLN A 4 -37.25 -0.58 26.23
CA GLN A 4 -36.29 -1.37 27.00
C GLN A 4 -34.88 -1.14 26.47
N PHE A 5 -33.94 -0.77 27.34
CA PHE A 5 -32.53 -0.56 26.97
C PHE A 5 -31.61 -0.91 28.16
N SER A 6 -30.32 -1.08 27.91
CA SER A 6 -29.31 -1.40 28.92
C SER A 6 -28.35 -0.25 29.17
N CYS A 7 -27.95 -0.03 30.42
CA CYS A 7 -26.93 0.96 30.77
C CYS A 7 -25.53 0.51 30.27
N ASN A 8 -24.82 1.37 29.55
CA ASN A 8 -23.46 1.05 29.05
C ASN A 8 -22.42 0.82 30.16
N ALA A 9 -22.59 1.45 31.33
CA ALA A 9 -21.67 1.31 32.45
C ALA A 9 -21.93 0.06 33.31
N CYS A 10 -23.17 -0.14 33.78
CA CYS A 10 -23.51 -1.22 34.72
C CYS A 10 -24.23 -2.43 34.09
N LYS A 11 -24.55 -2.39 32.79
CA LYS A 11 -25.23 -3.45 32.01
C LYS A 11 -26.63 -3.87 32.51
N LYS A 12 -27.20 -3.21 33.52
CA LYS A 12 -28.58 -3.46 33.95
C LYS A 12 -29.58 -2.97 32.90
N LYS A 13 -30.64 -3.75 32.67
CA LYS A 13 -31.74 -3.43 31.75
C LYS A 13 -32.78 -2.57 32.47
N PHE A 14 -33.25 -1.51 31.82
CA PHE A 14 -34.25 -0.58 32.33
C PHE A 14 -35.40 -0.43 31.35
N LYS A 15 -36.58 -0.09 31.87
CA LYS A 15 -37.76 0.28 31.10
C LYS A 15 -38.06 1.75 31.36
N ALA A 16 -38.00 2.59 30.32
CA ALA A 16 -38.38 4.00 30.42
C ALA A 16 -39.70 4.26 29.68
N ALA A 17 -40.48 5.21 30.18
CA ALA A 17 -41.68 5.68 29.50
C ALA A 17 -41.32 6.46 28.22
N ASP A 18 -42.18 6.40 27.20
CA ASP A 18 -41.95 6.98 25.87
C ASP A 18 -41.63 8.48 25.91
N LYS A 19 -42.10 9.21 26.93
CA LYS A 19 -41.81 10.64 27.15
C LYS A 19 -40.32 10.96 27.35
N PHE A 20 -39.51 9.94 27.63
CA PHE A 20 -38.07 10.06 27.81
C PHE A 20 -37.28 9.62 26.57
N ALA A 21 -37.93 9.13 25.50
CA ALA A 21 -37.25 8.78 24.25
C ALA A 21 -36.48 9.99 23.70
N GLY A 22 -35.19 9.80 23.39
CA GLY A 22 -34.26 10.85 22.95
C GLY A 22 -33.70 11.76 24.05
N LYS A 23 -34.14 11.63 25.32
CA LYS A 23 -33.65 12.45 26.44
C LYS A 23 -32.58 11.72 27.26
N THR A 24 -31.65 12.50 27.82
CA THR A 24 -30.62 12.00 28.74
C THR A 24 -31.20 11.89 30.16
N ILE A 25 -31.15 10.69 30.75
CA ILE A 25 -31.56 10.43 32.12
C ILE A 25 -30.42 9.76 32.91
N PRO A 26 -30.25 10.05 34.21
CA PRO A 26 -29.24 9.37 35.02
C PRO A 26 -29.66 7.92 35.31
N CYS A 27 -28.72 6.98 35.22
CA CYS A 27 -28.97 5.59 35.57
C CYS A 27 -29.35 5.44 37.06
N PRO A 28 -30.46 4.77 37.41
CA PRO A 28 -30.88 4.62 38.81
C PRO A 28 -29.95 3.72 39.64
N SER A 29 -29.07 2.92 39.02
CA SER A 29 -28.07 2.11 39.74
C SER A 29 -26.70 2.79 39.89
N CYS A 30 -26.17 3.44 38.84
CA CYS A 30 -24.80 3.98 38.86
C CYS A 30 -24.70 5.49 38.59
N LYS A 31 -25.84 6.18 38.43
CA LYS A 31 -25.94 7.63 38.11
C LYS A 31 -25.28 8.08 36.80
N PHE A 32 -24.69 7.18 36.02
CA PHE A 32 -24.14 7.47 34.70
C PHE A 32 -25.23 8.02 33.76
N PRO A 33 -25.00 9.10 33.00
CA PRO A 33 -25.99 9.66 32.07
C PRO A 33 -26.23 8.70 30.90
N LEU A 34 -27.51 8.37 30.65
CA LEU A 34 -27.95 7.46 29.60
C LEU A 34 -28.90 8.16 28.65
N ILE A 35 -28.70 7.99 27.35
CA ILE A 35 -29.61 8.49 26.31
C ILE A 35 -30.61 7.37 26.01
N VAL A 36 -31.91 7.65 26.17
CA VAL A 36 -32.96 6.69 25.80
C VAL A 36 -33.10 6.70 24.26
N PRO A 37 -33.11 5.55 23.57
CA PRO A 37 -33.27 5.50 22.12
C PRO A 37 -34.55 6.20 21.66
N ALA A 38 -34.46 7.02 20.61
CA ALA A 38 -35.64 7.61 19.98
C ALA A 38 -36.46 6.51 19.30
N LEU A 39 -37.79 6.56 19.43
CA LEU A 39 -38.67 5.65 18.71
C LEU A 39 -38.51 5.89 17.20
N PRO A 40 -38.39 4.83 16.38
CA PRO A 40 -38.41 4.98 14.93
C PRO A 40 -39.75 5.62 14.55
N VAL A 41 -39.69 6.80 13.92
CA VAL A 41 -40.88 7.47 13.39
C VAL A 41 -41.38 6.61 12.23
N GLU A 42 -42.55 5.98 12.40
CA GLU A 42 -43.23 5.31 11.29
C GLU A 42 -43.56 6.35 10.23
N VAL A 43 -42.81 6.31 9.13
CA VAL A 43 -43.05 7.13 7.94
C VAL A 43 -44.25 6.52 7.22
N SER A 44 -45.44 7.05 7.48
CA SER A 44 -46.65 6.73 6.72
C SER A 44 -46.48 7.12 5.26
N LEU A 45 -46.44 6.12 4.37
CA LEU A 45 -46.43 6.27 2.92
C LEU A 45 -47.74 6.90 2.44
N ILE A 46 -47.71 8.18 2.07
CA ILE A 46 -48.79 8.83 1.32
C ILE A 46 -48.34 8.98 -0.14
N GLN A 47 -49.08 8.35 -1.05
CA GLN A 47 -48.95 8.49 -2.51
C GLN A 47 -49.29 9.92 -2.95
N PRO A 48 -48.55 10.54 -3.89
CA PRO A 48 -48.95 11.83 -4.45
C PRO A 48 -49.78 11.65 -5.73
N SER A 49 -51.01 12.18 -5.71
CA SER A 49 -51.74 12.55 -6.92
C SER A 49 -51.75 14.08 -7.08
N VAL A 50 -51.44 14.47 -8.31
CA VAL A 50 -51.41 15.77 -8.98
C VAL A 50 -52.23 16.93 -8.38
N LYS A 51 -51.59 18.09 -8.15
CA LYS A 51 -51.82 19.40 -8.83
C LYS A 51 -51.41 20.61 -7.95
N THR A 52 -50.80 21.58 -8.64
CA THR A 52 -50.87 23.05 -8.40
C THR A 52 -49.59 23.75 -7.90
N LYS A 53 -48.96 24.44 -8.86
CA LYS A 53 -48.35 25.79 -8.88
C LYS A 53 -47.54 26.34 -7.68
N SER A 54 -46.32 26.74 -8.06
CA SER A 54 -45.55 27.95 -7.72
C SER A 54 -45.40 28.36 -6.25
N GLN A 55 -44.21 28.06 -5.69
CA GLN A 55 -43.45 28.90 -4.76
C GLN A 55 -42.15 28.16 -4.42
N ALA A 56 -41.12 28.32 -5.24
CA ALA A 56 -39.79 27.74 -4.97
C ALA A 56 -38.67 28.59 -5.57
N GLU A 57 -38.82 29.92 -5.56
CA GLU A 57 -37.82 30.84 -6.12
C GLU A 57 -37.55 32.06 -5.23
N GLN A 58 -37.91 32.01 -3.94
CA GLN A 58 -37.65 33.11 -2.99
C GLN A 58 -36.84 32.74 -1.73
N ASP A 59 -36.37 31.50 -1.57
CA ASP A 59 -35.62 31.08 -0.37
C ASP A 59 -34.14 30.70 -0.63
N ILE A 60 -33.60 30.99 -1.80
CA ILE A 60 -32.17 30.70 -2.11
C ILE A 60 -31.27 31.94 -1.86
N GLU A 61 -31.81 33.15 -1.85
CA GLU A 61 -31.01 34.37 -1.59
C GLU A 61 -30.82 34.68 -0.10
N ALA A 62 -31.66 34.15 0.80
CA ALA A 62 -31.53 34.38 2.25
C ALA A 62 -30.45 33.52 2.92
N MET A 63 -30.00 32.42 2.30
CA MET A 63 -28.92 31.58 2.84
C MET A 63 -27.52 31.93 2.33
N ALA A 64 -27.42 32.73 1.26
CA ALA A 64 -26.12 33.20 0.74
C ALA A 64 -25.57 34.41 1.51
N ALA A 65 -26.41 35.20 2.19
CA ALA A 65 -25.99 36.38 2.94
C ALA A 65 -25.42 36.08 4.35
N LEU A 66 -25.63 34.87 4.88
CA LEU A 66 -25.10 34.46 6.19
C LEU A 66 -23.72 33.79 6.12
N ALA A 67 -23.17 33.59 4.91
CA ALA A 67 -21.87 32.95 4.70
C ALA A 67 -20.71 33.95 4.39
N LEU A 68 -20.98 35.26 4.45
CA LEU A 68 -20.02 36.33 4.12
C LEU A 68 -19.64 37.23 5.32
N GLU A 69 -20.03 36.87 6.55
CA GLU A 69 -19.44 37.51 7.73
C GLU A 69 -18.06 36.94 8.02
N GLU A 70 -17.04 37.61 7.49
CA GLU A 70 -15.65 37.44 7.83
C GLU A 70 -15.45 37.65 9.35
N PRO A 71 -15.00 36.63 10.12
CA PRO A 71 -14.57 36.88 11.49
C PRO A 71 -13.29 37.71 11.43
N LYS A 72 -13.35 38.93 11.98
CA LYS A 72 -12.16 39.73 12.32
C LYS A 72 -11.14 38.84 12.99
N GLN A 73 -9.99 38.67 12.35
CA GLN A 73 -8.80 38.05 12.93
C GLN A 73 -8.45 38.79 14.22
N GLN A 74 -8.80 38.20 15.37
CA GLN A 74 -8.03 38.41 16.58
C GLN A 74 -6.75 37.61 16.42
N GLU A 75 -5.67 38.34 16.15
CA GLU A 75 -4.29 37.88 16.15
C GLU A 75 -4.04 37.16 17.48
N THR A 76 -4.17 35.83 17.44
CA THR A 76 -3.91 34.97 18.59
C THR A 76 -2.40 34.79 18.64
N GLU A 77 -1.74 35.55 19.49
CA GLU A 77 -0.35 35.28 19.88
C GLU A 77 -0.26 33.82 20.31
N VAL A 78 0.44 33.01 19.51
CA VAL A 78 0.70 31.61 19.83
C VAL A 78 1.66 31.59 21.01
N SER A 79 1.10 31.60 22.22
CA SER A 79 1.86 31.43 23.46
C SER A 79 2.64 30.11 23.37
N GLN A 80 3.95 30.21 23.27
CA GLN A 80 4.84 29.07 23.14
C GLN A 80 4.81 28.28 24.47
N LEU A 81 4.29 27.06 24.43
CA LEU A 81 4.23 26.16 25.59
C LEU A 81 5.55 25.38 25.72
N ILE A 82 6.17 25.42 26.90
CA ILE A 82 7.35 24.60 27.26
C ILE A 82 6.85 23.27 27.80
N GLN A 83 7.23 22.16 27.17
CA GLN A 83 6.93 20.79 27.63
C GLN A 83 8.17 20.15 28.26
N PHE A 84 8.04 19.63 29.48
CA PHE A 84 9.11 18.87 30.15
C PHE A 84 8.52 17.81 31.09
N GLU A 85 9.34 16.85 31.51
CA GLU A 85 8.94 15.76 32.41
C GLU A 85 9.12 16.19 33.88
N CYS A 86 8.11 15.96 34.71
CA CYS A 86 8.16 16.29 36.14
C CYS A 86 9.13 15.38 36.88
N THR A 87 10.15 15.94 37.55
CA THR A 87 11.18 15.16 38.28
C THR A 87 10.68 14.34 39.48
N PHE A 88 9.39 14.45 39.84
CA PHE A 88 8.80 13.74 40.97
C PHE A 88 7.77 12.68 40.60
N CYS A 89 7.11 12.80 39.45
CA CYS A 89 6.05 11.87 39.02
C CYS A 89 6.17 11.44 37.56
N ASP A 90 7.21 11.88 36.85
CA ASP A 90 7.58 11.53 35.48
C ASP A 90 6.50 11.81 34.40
N GLU A 91 5.44 12.53 34.77
CA GLU A 91 4.38 12.92 33.84
C GLU A 91 4.77 14.18 33.06
N LYS A 92 4.47 14.19 31.76
CA LYS A 92 4.78 15.32 30.87
C LYS A 92 3.87 16.50 31.19
N VAL A 93 4.46 17.59 31.65
CA VAL A 93 3.76 18.82 32.02
C VAL A 93 4.06 19.94 31.04
N SER A 94 3.06 20.78 30.77
CA SER A 94 3.19 21.93 29.87
C SER A 94 2.90 23.23 30.62
N PHE A 95 3.78 24.22 30.46
CA PHE A 95 3.66 25.55 31.06
C PHE A 95 3.90 26.65 30.00
N THR A 96 3.35 27.84 30.22
CA THR A 96 3.59 29.00 29.35
C THR A 96 4.99 29.58 29.55
N LEU A 97 5.55 30.20 28.51
CA LEU A 97 6.91 30.72 28.50
C LEU A 97 7.20 31.76 29.61
N ASP A 98 6.17 32.49 30.07
CA ASP A 98 6.24 33.50 31.15
C ASP A 98 6.57 32.90 32.54
N LEU A 99 6.41 31.59 32.67
CA LEU A 99 6.74 30.82 33.85
C LEU A 99 8.13 30.16 33.76
N GLY A 100 8.85 30.31 32.63
CA GLY A 100 10.23 29.90 32.48
C GLY A 100 11.12 30.50 33.57
N GLY A 101 11.84 29.67 34.32
CA GLY A 101 12.70 30.08 35.42
C GLY A 101 11.98 30.35 36.76
N LYS A 102 10.65 30.37 36.78
CA LYS A 102 9.85 30.49 38.01
C LYS A 102 9.50 29.11 38.58
N GLN A 103 9.06 29.11 39.84
CA GLN A 103 8.55 27.92 40.51
C GLN A 103 7.04 27.82 40.35
N ALA A 104 6.54 26.68 39.89
CA ALA A 104 5.11 26.41 39.74
C ALA A 104 4.75 25.01 40.25
N PRO A 105 3.55 24.81 40.83
CA PRO A 105 3.11 23.49 41.25
C PRO A 105 2.78 22.60 40.04
N CYS A 106 3.23 21.35 40.08
CA CYS A 106 2.88 20.35 39.08
C CYS A 106 1.36 20.09 39.06
N PRO A 107 0.67 20.08 37.89
CA PRO A 107 -0.77 19.83 37.82
C PRO A 107 -1.17 18.43 38.29
N SER A 108 -0.28 17.45 38.16
CA SER A 108 -0.55 16.06 38.55
C SER A 108 -0.24 15.80 40.03
N CYS A 109 1.00 16.05 40.48
CA CYS A 109 1.44 15.71 41.84
C CYS A 109 1.47 16.90 42.83
N ARG A 110 1.17 18.13 42.37
CA ARG A 110 1.16 19.40 43.14
C ARG A 110 2.46 19.81 43.83
N ARG A 111 3.56 19.08 43.61
CA ARG A 111 4.90 19.48 44.10
C ARG A 111 5.42 20.68 43.30
N ILE A 112 6.15 21.57 43.98
CA ILE A 112 6.72 22.78 43.38
C ILE A 112 7.94 22.39 42.52
N LEU A 113 7.89 22.73 41.23
CA LEU A 113 8.94 22.46 40.24
C LEU A 113 9.58 23.77 39.78
N LYS A 114 10.87 23.74 39.45
CA LYS A 114 11.55 24.84 38.73
C LYS A 114 11.41 24.58 37.24
N ILE A 115 10.72 25.47 36.53
CA ILE A 115 10.51 25.34 35.08
C ILE A 115 11.82 25.74 34.37
N PRO A 116 12.42 24.87 33.52
CA PRO A 116 13.64 25.19 32.81
C PRO A 116 13.40 26.32 31.79
N LEU A 117 14.32 27.27 31.72
CA LEU A 117 14.34 28.29 30.66
C LEU A 117 14.80 27.62 29.36
N PRO A 118 14.06 27.74 28.24
CA PRO A 118 14.55 27.26 26.96
C PRO A 118 15.84 28.02 26.63
N ALA A 119 16.94 27.28 26.44
CA ALA A 119 18.17 27.88 25.97
C ALA A 119 17.87 28.54 24.62
N VAL A 120 17.91 29.87 24.56
CA VAL A 120 17.77 30.60 23.31
C VAL A 120 18.91 30.13 22.41
N VAL A 121 18.58 29.27 21.44
CA VAL A 121 19.52 28.82 20.43
C VAL A 121 19.79 30.03 19.56
N ASN A 122 20.82 30.81 19.91
CA ASN A 122 21.40 31.78 19.00
C ASN A 122 21.78 31.01 17.74
N LYS A 123 21.10 31.28 16.62
CA LYS A 123 21.35 30.65 15.30
C LYS A 123 22.77 30.91 14.76
N ASN A 124 23.56 31.70 15.47
CA ASN A 124 24.99 31.84 15.25
C ASN A 124 25.69 31.01 16.33
N GLY A 125 26.19 29.84 15.94
CA GLY A 125 26.96 28.98 16.84
C GLY A 125 28.10 29.74 17.53
N PRO A 126 28.54 29.29 18.72
CA PRO A 126 29.60 29.95 19.47
C PRO A 126 30.86 30.09 18.61
N ASP A 127 31.31 31.33 18.47
CA ASP A 127 32.52 31.71 17.74
C ASP A 127 33.75 31.15 18.48
N TRP A 128 34.14 29.92 18.11
CA TRP A 128 35.24 29.15 18.72
C TRP A 128 36.60 29.87 18.63
N LYS A 129 36.70 30.94 17.83
CA LYS A 129 37.88 31.80 17.72
C LYS A 129 38.09 32.75 18.92
N LYS A 130 37.12 32.87 19.83
CA LYS A 130 37.21 33.75 21.00
C LYS A 130 37.16 33.02 22.35
N GLN A 131 37.34 31.70 22.37
CA GLN A 131 37.48 31.02 23.65
C GLN A 131 38.91 31.20 24.20
N PRO A 132 39.08 31.74 25.42
CA PRO A 132 40.36 31.68 26.10
C PRO A 132 40.73 30.21 26.32
N ASP A 133 41.98 29.84 26.02
CA ASP A 133 42.55 28.50 26.14
C ASP A 133 42.24 27.89 27.54
N LYS A 134 41.16 27.12 27.63
CA LYS A 134 40.86 26.28 28.80
C LYS A 134 41.71 25.02 28.74
N ARG A 135 43.03 25.20 28.82
CA ARG A 135 43.95 24.08 29.06
C ARG A 135 44.00 23.81 30.56
N PRO A 136 43.98 22.55 31.00
CA PRO A 136 44.12 22.21 32.41
C PRO A 136 45.44 22.76 32.95
N SER A 137 45.42 23.21 34.21
CA SER A 137 46.43 24.06 34.87
C SER A 137 47.89 23.54 34.85
N GLY A 138 48.13 22.28 34.46
CA GLY A 138 49.48 21.72 34.28
C GLY A 138 50.11 21.95 32.90
N ALA A 139 49.34 22.43 31.90
CA ALA A 139 49.82 22.69 30.54
C ALA A 139 49.87 24.19 30.19
N LEU A 140 49.69 25.07 31.18
CA LEU A 140 49.90 26.50 31.02
C LEU A 140 51.42 26.73 30.87
N ARG A 141 51.86 27.07 29.66
CA ARG A 141 53.22 27.60 29.46
C ARG A 141 53.29 28.92 30.23
N LYS A 142 54.05 28.95 31.32
CA LYS A 142 54.44 30.21 31.95
C LYS A 142 55.31 30.94 30.94
N GLU A 143 54.83 32.09 30.48
CA GLU A 143 55.65 33.07 29.78
C GLU A 143 56.76 33.47 30.75
N GLU A 144 57.97 32.99 30.49
CA GLU A 144 59.16 33.45 31.20
C GLU A 144 59.46 34.89 30.75
N PRO A 145 59.75 35.81 31.68
CA PRO A 145 60.12 37.17 31.34
C PRO A 145 61.44 37.18 30.57
N GLU A 146 61.44 37.82 29.41
CA GLU A 146 62.61 37.99 28.56
C GLU A 146 63.74 38.68 29.34
N LEU A 147 64.84 37.94 29.54
CA LEU A 147 66.05 38.43 30.18
C LEU A 147 66.80 39.36 29.22
N GLU A 148 66.64 40.66 29.42
CA GLU A 148 67.42 41.70 28.73
C GLU A 148 68.92 41.53 29.05
N GLY A 149 69.75 41.32 28.01
CA GLY A 149 71.20 41.46 28.10
C GLY A 149 72.05 40.22 27.86
N THR A 150 71.48 39.12 27.35
CA THR A 150 72.29 38.00 26.82
C THR A 150 72.27 38.02 25.29
N TRP A 151 73.44 38.28 24.68
CA TRP A 151 73.72 37.89 23.29
C TRP A 151 73.72 36.36 23.23
N ASN A 152 72.54 35.77 23.25
CA ASN A 152 72.36 34.36 23.02
C ASN A 152 72.59 34.12 21.52
N SER A 153 73.56 33.27 21.22
CA SER A 153 73.83 32.67 19.91
C SER A 153 72.72 31.69 19.47
N THR A 154 71.48 31.94 19.88
CA THR A 154 70.29 31.52 19.14
C THR A 154 70.23 32.38 17.89
N MET A 155 71.04 32.04 16.89
CA MET A 155 70.67 32.36 15.52
C MET A 155 69.25 31.82 15.36
N ASP A 156 68.30 32.71 15.10
CA ASP A 156 67.00 32.34 14.55
C ASP A 156 67.29 31.39 13.40
N THR A 157 67.10 30.09 13.64
CA THR A 157 67.05 29.11 12.56
C THR A 157 65.82 29.52 11.76
N VAL A 158 66.05 30.32 10.73
CA VAL A 158 65.05 30.78 9.78
C VAL A 158 64.29 29.53 9.40
N SER A 159 63.00 29.48 9.76
CA SER A 159 62.20 28.28 9.54
C SER A 159 62.32 27.90 8.07
N ARG A 160 62.34 26.60 7.76
CA ARG A 160 62.43 26.14 6.38
C ARG A 160 61.38 26.83 5.49
N ASP A 161 60.22 27.13 6.05
CA ASP A 161 59.16 27.90 5.39
C ASP A 161 59.58 29.35 5.08
N ALA A 162 60.23 30.06 6.00
CA ALA A 162 60.75 31.41 5.75
C ALA A 162 61.91 31.42 4.74
N LEU A 163 62.74 30.36 4.67
CA LEU A 163 63.76 30.20 3.63
C LEU A 163 63.16 29.81 2.26
N LEU A 164 62.04 29.09 2.24
CA LEU A 164 61.27 28.79 1.04
C LEU A 164 60.54 30.04 0.51
N GLU A 165 59.95 30.83 1.41
CA GLU A 165 59.21 32.06 1.08
C GLU A 165 60.15 33.18 0.63
N ALA A 166 61.37 33.24 1.18
CA ALA A 166 62.44 34.12 0.70
C ALA A 166 63.11 33.63 -0.60
N GLY A 167 62.74 32.44 -1.12
CA GLY A 167 63.34 31.85 -2.33
C GLY A 167 64.82 31.49 -2.18
N ALA A 168 65.34 31.42 -0.96
CA ALA A 168 66.76 31.16 -0.68
C ALA A 168 67.14 29.68 -0.82
N ILE A 169 66.15 28.78 -0.73
CA ILE A 169 66.29 27.35 -1.05
C ILE A 169 65.50 27.10 -2.34
N VAL A 170 66.21 26.98 -3.46
CA VAL A 170 65.62 26.46 -4.70
C VAL A 170 65.44 24.97 -4.51
N GLU A 171 64.24 24.52 -4.15
CA GLU A 171 63.89 23.10 -4.22
C GLU A 171 63.86 22.70 -5.71
N GLU A 172 64.99 22.19 -6.20
CA GLU A 172 65.04 21.50 -7.48
C GLU A 172 64.21 20.22 -7.36
N PHE A 173 62.92 20.32 -7.66
CA PHE A 173 62.09 19.16 -7.87
C PHE A 173 62.56 18.46 -9.15
N GLU A 174 63.27 17.35 -8.99
CA GLU A 174 63.53 16.45 -10.11
C GLU A 174 62.19 16.14 -10.81
N PRO A 175 62.03 16.47 -12.10
CA PRO A 175 60.77 16.27 -12.77
C PRO A 175 60.46 14.78 -12.79
N LEU A 176 59.38 14.41 -12.09
CA LEU A 176 58.87 13.04 -12.04
C LEU A 176 58.93 12.39 -13.42
N THR A 177 59.61 11.25 -13.48
CA THR A 177 59.74 10.48 -14.71
C THR A 177 58.34 10.12 -15.22
N ARG A 178 58.14 10.03 -16.54
CA ARG A 178 56.82 9.67 -17.12
C ARG A 178 56.26 8.38 -16.51
N ALA A 179 57.14 7.43 -16.17
CA ALA A 179 56.78 6.18 -15.50
C ALA A 179 56.20 6.41 -14.09
N GLU A 180 56.75 7.32 -13.29
CA GLU A 180 56.23 7.63 -11.95
C GLU A 180 54.89 8.35 -12.00
N LYS A 181 54.69 9.26 -12.97
CA LYS A 181 53.39 9.90 -13.19
C LYS A 181 52.31 8.87 -13.53
N ILE A 182 52.62 7.92 -14.41
CA ILE A 182 51.70 6.81 -14.76
C ILE A 182 51.43 5.93 -13.54
N LYS A 183 52.46 5.55 -12.76
CA LYS A 183 52.27 4.74 -11.53
C LYS A 183 51.37 5.44 -10.51
N ARG A 184 51.55 6.74 -10.27
CA ARG A 184 50.69 7.52 -9.36
C ARG A 184 49.26 7.61 -9.86
N LEU A 185 49.05 7.82 -11.16
CA LEU A 185 47.71 7.85 -11.75
C LEU A 185 47.00 6.49 -11.65
N VAL A 186 47.71 5.40 -11.93
CA VAL A 186 47.17 4.03 -11.77
C VAL A 186 46.79 3.74 -10.32
N LEU A 187 47.61 4.17 -9.35
CA LEU A 187 47.31 3.97 -7.92
C LEU A 187 46.07 4.76 -7.48
N VAL A 188 45.93 6.02 -7.91
CA VAL A 188 44.73 6.83 -7.61
C VAL A 188 43.48 6.20 -8.25
N MET A 189 43.57 5.75 -9.50
CA MET A 189 42.46 5.05 -10.17
C MET A 189 42.09 3.74 -9.46
N ALA A 190 43.09 2.97 -9.01
CA ALA A 190 42.84 1.76 -8.24
C ALA A 190 42.12 2.07 -6.92
N LEU A 191 42.56 3.10 -6.17
CA LEU A 191 41.89 3.51 -4.93
C LEU A 191 40.44 3.99 -5.18
N LEU A 192 40.17 4.69 -6.28
CA LEU A 192 38.80 5.10 -6.62
C LEU A 192 37.92 3.90 -7.00
N VAL A 193 38.46 2.93 -7.72
CA VAL A 193 37.74 1.69 -8.08
C VAL A 193 37.47 0.86 -6.82
N PHE A 194 38.46 0.60 -5.97
CA PHE A 194 38.26 -0.16 -4.73
C PHE A 194 37.39 0.60 -3.72
N GLY A 195 37.54 1.93 -3.62
CA GLY A 195 36.72 2.78 -2.77
C GLY A 195 35.26 2.81 -3.21
N SER A 196 34.99 2.89 -4.51
CA SER A 196 33.62 2.82 -5.04
C SER A 196 33.00 1.43 -4.85
N LEU A 197 33.74 0.35 -5.14
CA LEU A 197 33.27 -1.02 -4.87
C LEU A 197 32.99 -1.25 -3.37
N GLY A 198 33.88 -0.76 -2.49
CA GLY A 198 33.69 -0.81 -1.04
C GLY A 198 32.46 -0.01 -0.58
N PHE A 199 32.23 1.17 -1.15
CA PHE A 199 31.05 1.99 -0.87
C PHE A 199 29.76 1.32 -1.36
N PHE A 200 29.73 0.76 -2.57
CA PHE A 200 28.57 0.02 -3.08
C PHE A 200 28.27 -1.23 -2.26
N TYR A 201 29.31 -2.00 -1.89
CA TYR A 201 29.16 -3.16 -1.02
C TYR A 201 28.62 -2.76 0.37
N TRP A 202 29.20 -1.73 0.99
CA TRP A 202 28.75 -1.23 2.29
C TRP A 202 27.34 -0.65 2.27
N SER A 203 26.98 0.10 1.23
CA SER A 203 25.64 0.63 1.04
C SER A 203 24.62 -0.49 0.83
N SER A 204 24.95 -1.51 0.05
CA SER A 204 24.09 -2.69 -0.14
C SER A 204 23.94 -3.49 1.16
N TYR A 205 25.04 -3.68 1.91
CA TYR A 205 25.03 -4.36 3.20
C TYR A 205 24.19 -3.61 4.25
N ARG A 206 24.32 -2.27 4.35
CA ARG A 206 23.51 -1.45 5.25
C ARG A 206 22.03 -1.49 4.90
N GLY A 207 21.68 -1.47 3.61
CA GLY A 207 20.30 -1.64 3.16
C GLY A 207 19.69 -2.93 3.70
N LYS A 208 20.39 -4.06 3.53
CA LYS A 208 19.94 -5.37 4.05
C LYS A 208 19.75 -5.40 5.56
N VAL A 209 20.73 -4.89 6.32
CA VAL A 209 20.65 -4.87 7.80
C VAL A 209 19.47 -4.03 8.28
N ASN A 210 19.19 -2.91 7.61
CA ASN A 210 18.05 -2.06 7.96
C ASN A 210 16.72 -2.71 7.59
N GLU A 211 16.61 -3.33 6.41
CA GLU A 211 15.42 -4.10 5.99
C GLU A 211 15.09 -5.20 7.01
N ASP A 212 16.09 -6.00 7.40
CA ASP A 212 15.95 -7.03 8.44
C ASP A 212 15.52 -6.45 9.79
N ALA A 213 16.09 -5.31 10.18
CA ALA A 213 15.74 -4.63 11.43
C ALA A 213 14.30 -4.09 11.42
N GLN A 214 13.80 -3.62 10.28
CA GLN A 214 12.41 -3.17 10.15
C GLN A 214 11.44 -4.35 10.20
N ILE A 215 11.76 -5.45 9.53
CA ILE A 215 10.90 -6.64 9.53
C ILE A 215 10.89 -7.29 10.90
N ALA A 216 12.03 -7.34 11.59
CA ALA A 216 12.08 -7.78 12.98
C ALA A 216 11.21 -6.90 13.89
N LYS A 217 11.16 -5.57 13.67
CA LYS A 217 10.26 -4.67 14.40
C LYS A 217 8.79 -4.95 14.08
N ILE A 218 8.43 -5.17 12.81
CA ILE A 218 7.06 -5.54 12.43
C ILE A 218 6.66 -6.85 13.14
N GLU A 219 7.52 -7.86 13.13
CA GLU A 219 7.28 -9.11 13.85
C GLU A 219 7.15 -8.91 15.37
N LEU A 220 7.99 -8.05 15.97
CA LEU A 220 7.91 -7.71 17.39
C LEU A 220 6.61 -6.99 17.73
N ASN A 221 6.18 -6.02 16.92
CA ASN A 221 4.93 -5.28 17.11
C ASN A 221 3.70 -6.17 16.97
N ILE A 222 3.81 -7.21 16.12
CA ILE A 222 2.76 -8.24 15.99
C ILE A 222 2.72 -9.13 17.23
N LYS A 223 3.89 -9.52 17.77
CA LYS A 223 4.01 -10.39 18.97
C LYS A 223 3.68 -9.66 20.26
N SER A 224 4.07 -8.38 20.39
CA SER A 224 3.79 -7.54 21.56
C SER A 224 2.30 -7.23 21.71
N GLY A 225 1.53 -7.46 20.64
CA GLY A 225 0.12 -7.15 20.58
C GLY A 225 -0.15 -5.66 20.37
N GLU A 226 0.87 -4.85 20.07
CA GLU A 226 0.69 -3.43 19.75
C GLU A 226 -0.17 -3.24 18.48
N LEU A 227 -0.03 -4.16 17.52
CA LEU A 227 -0.89 -4.27 16.35
C LEU A 227 -2.25 -4.96 16.62
N VAL A 228 -2.61 -5.31 17.87
CA VAL A 228 -3.93 -5.93 18.18
C VAL A 228 -5.10 -5.03 17.82
N ASN A 229 -4.89 -3.71 17.85
CA ASN A 229 -5.92 -2.74 17.48
C ASN A 229 -6.03 -2.49 15.97
N SER A 230 -5.11 -3.05 15.16
CA SER A 230 -5.20 -2.92 13.70
C SER A 230 -6.31 -3.84 13.13
N PRO A 231 -7.03 -3.39 12.08
CA PRO A 231 -7.95 -4.25 11.33
C PRO A 231 -7.28 -5.57 10.93
N GLY A 232 -8.04 -6.67 11.00
CA GLY A 232 -7.54 -8.02 10.75
C GLY A 232 -6.95 -8.19 9.35
N GLU A 233 -7.51 -7.48 8.37
CA GLU A 233 -7.08 -7.43 6.97
C GLU A 233 -5.67 -6.86 6.84
N ILE A 234 -5.40 -5.72 7.48
CA ILE A 234 -4.09 -5.07 7.44
C ILE A 234 -3.03 -5.97 8.08
N LYS A 235 -3.35 -6.55 9.24
CA LYS A 235 -2.45 -7.47 9.93
C LYS A 235 -2.10 -8.69 9.08
N ALA A 236 -3.09 -9.29 8.43
CA ALA A 236 -2.88 -10.45 7.57
C ALA A 236 -1.98 -10.13 6.37
N VAL A 237 -2.22 -8.99 5.74
CA VAL A 237 -1.42 -8.52 4.60
C VAL A 237 0.02 -8.21 4.99
N LEU A 238 0.24 -7.57 6.14
CA LEU A 238 1.60 -7.34 6.67
C LEU A 238 2.33 -8.66 6.93
N LEU A 239 1.64 -9.64 7.54
CA LEU A 239 2.20 -10.97 7.79
C LEU A 239 2.51 -11.73 6.50
N ALA A 240 1.67 -11.62 5.47
CA ALA A 240 1.94 -12.17 4.15
C ALA A 240 3.17 -11.52 3.50
N GLY A 241 3.30 -10.20 3.59
CA GLY A 241 4.48 -9.47 3.12
C GLY A 241 5.78 -9.88 3.84
N VAL A 242 5.73 -10.02 5.18
CA VAL A 242 6.86 -10.56 5.97
C VAL A 242 7.21 -11.98 5.52
N ALA A 243 6.21 -12.84 5.32
CA ALA A 243 6.43 -14.20 4.86
C ALA A 243 7.11 -14.25 3.47
N SER A 244 6.63 -13.48 2.49
CA SER A 244 7.23 -13.41 1.15
C SER A 244 8.65 -12.83 1.19
N TYR A 245 8.92 -11.79 2.01
CA TYR A 245 10.29 -11.29 2.20
C TYR A 245 11.22 -12.36 2.79
N ARG A 246 10.78 -13.05 3.86
CA ARG A 246 11.61 -14.11 4.50
C ARG A 246 11.91 -15.25 3.53
N LEU A 247 10.98 -15.54 2.63
CA LEU A 247 11.14 -16.55 1.59
C LEU A 247 12.15 -16.14 0.51
N SER A 248 12.24 -14.85 0.16
CA SER A 248 13.17 -14.37 -0.86
C SER A 248 14.59 -14.12 -0.34
N ASP A 249 14.74 -13.68 0.91
CA ASP A 249 16.02 -13.18 1.43
C ASP A 249 16.87 -14.26 2.14
N SER A 250 16.26 -15.26 2.77
CA SER A 250 16.98 -16.04 3.78
C SER A 250 17.35 -17.47 3.38
N ALA A 251 18.64 -17.79 3.51
CA ALA A 251 19.11 -19.16 3.60
C ALA A 251 18.73 -19.84 4.93
N ASP A 252 18.36 -19.05 5.95
CA ASP A 252 18.24 -19.51 7.35
C ASP A 252 16.79 -19.68 7.87
N VAL A 253 15.76 -19.15 7.18
CA VAL A 253 14.38 -19.32 7.65
C VAL A 253 13.75 -20.57 7.05
N SER A 254 13.42 -21.51 7.93
CA SER A 254 12.76 -22.75 7.53
C SER A 254 11.30 -22.52 7.13
N ALA A 255 10.86 -23.18 6.05
CA ALA A 255 9.48 -23.12 5.54
C ALA A 255 8.39 -23.38 6.60
N PRO A 256 8.57 -24.27 7.61
CA PRO A 256 7.60 -24.44 8.69
C PRO A 256 7.40 -23.19 9.55
N LYS A 257 8.42 -22.34 9.72
CA LYS A 257 8.27 -21.06 10.43
C LYS A 257 7.41 -20.10 9.61
N ILE A 258 7.66 -20.00 8.31
CA ILE A 258 6.88 -19.14 7.40
C ILE A 258 5.42 -19.62 7.34
N LYS A 259 5.19 -20.93 7.30
CA LYS A 259 3.85 -21.53 7.39
C LYS A 259 3.09 -21.06 8.63
N LYS A 260 3.74 -21.02 9.80
CA LYS A 260 3.12 -20.52 11.05
C LYS A 260 2.79 -19.02 10.97
N ILE A 261 3.65 -18.21 10.34
CA ILE A 261 3.38 -16.78 10.10
C ILE A 261 2.12 -16.62 9.24
N LEU A 262 2.02 -17.35 8.13
CA LEU A 262 0.86 -17.32 7.24
C LEU A 262 -0.41 -17.88 7.91
N GLN A 263 -0.31 -18.89 8.76
CA GLN A 263 -1.45 -19.37 9.55
C GLN A 263 -1.97 -18.31 10.52
N SER A 264 -1.06 -17.54 11.14
CA SER A 264 -1.45 -16.41 11.99
C SER A 264 -2.09 -15.26 11.19
N ALA A 265 -1.66 -15.08 9.93
CA ALA A 265 -2.27 -14.13 9.00
C ALA A 265 -3.70 -14.53 8.68
N LEU A 266 -3.93 -15.82 8.34
CA LEU A 266 -5.25 -16.36 8.07
C LEU A 266 -6.19 -16.21 9.27
N ALA A 267 -5.73 -16.55 10.49
CA ALA A 267 -6.51 -16.38 11.71
C ALA A 267 -6.83 -14.90 12.04
N SER A 268 -6.05 -13.96 11.51
CA SER A 268 -6.34 -12.53 11.67
C SER A 268 -7.47 -12.07 10.74
N LEU A 269 -7.68 -12.74 9.60
CA LEU A 269 -8.75 -12.44 8.65
C LEU A 269 -10.14 -12.82 9.12
N ASP A 270 -10.27 -13.69 10.11
CA ASP A 270 -11.56 -13.99 10.74
C ASP A 270 -12.16 -12.79 11.48
N LYS A 271 -11.32 -11.79 11.80
CA LYS A 271 -11.72 -10.53 12.46
C LYS A 271 -11.89 -9.38 11.47
N ALA A 272 -11.82 -9.66 10.18
CA ALA A 272 -12.02 -8.66 9.14
C ALA A 272 -13.44 -8.08 9.21
N SER A 273 -13.53 -6.75 9.10
CA SER A 273 -14.80 -6.01 9.09
C SER A 273 -15.40 -5.88 7.68
N SER A 274 -14.55 -5.86 6.65
CA SER A 274 -14.95 -5.65 5.26
C SER A 274 -14.70 -6.91 4.42
N PHE A 275 -15.76 -7.47 3.83
CA PHE A 275 -15.66 -8.67 2.98
C PHE A 275 -14.73 -8.46 1.78
N VAL A 276 -14.75 -7.26 1.21
CA VAL A 276 -13.93 -6.89 0.04
C VAL A 276 -12.44 -6.84 0.42
N GLU A 277 -12.12 -6.21 1.55
CA GLU A 277 -10.74 -6.13 2.05
C GLU A 277 -10.24 -7.49 2.50
N LYS A 278 -11.12 -8.29 3.13
CA LYS A 278 -10.85 -9.67 3.49
C LYS A 278 -10.45 -10.50 2.27
N ASP A 279 -11.23 -10.45 1.19
CA ASP A 279 -10.96 -11.21 -0.02
C ASP A 279 -9.68 -10.74 -0.73
N PHE A 280 -9.40 -9.44 -0.75
CA PHE A 280 -8.14 -8.92 -1.26
C PHE A 280 -6.95 -9.43 -0.44
N ALA A 281 -7.06 -9.42 0.89
CA ALA A 281 -6.03 -9.95 1.77
C ALA A 281 -5.86 -11.47 1.63
N LEU A 282 -6.95 -12.21 1.42
CA LEU A 282 -6.93 -13.65 1.11
C LEU A 282 -6.21 -13.93 -0.21
N LEU A 283 -6.39 -13.08 -1.22
CA LEU A 283 -5.69 -13.20 -2.50
C LEU A 283 -4.17 -13.06 -2.32
N GLU A 284 -3.72 -12.01 -1.64
CA GLU A 284 -2.29 -11.80 -1.36
C GLU A 284 -1.73 -12.94 -0.48
N LEU A 285 -2.50 -13.40 0.50
CA LEU A 285 -2.13 -14.54 1.32
C LEU A 285 -1.98 -15.82 0.47
N CYS A 286 -2.89 -16.07 -0.49
CA CYS A 286 -2.78 -17.20 -1.39
C CYS A 286 -1.48 -17.15 -2.21
N LYS A 287 -1.10 -15.97 -2.72
CA LYS A 287 0.17 -15.79 -3.44
C LYS A 287 1.36 -16.18 -2.57
N SER A 288 1.45 -15.65 -1.35
CA SER A 288 2.53 -16.01 -0.40
C SER A 288 2.53 -17.51 -0.04
N ILE A 289 1.36 -18.15 0.07
CA ILE A 289 1.27 -19.60 0.28
C ILE A 289 1.77 -20.38 -0.94
N ILE A 290 1.43 -19.95 -2.16
CA ILE A 290 1.87 -20.58 -3.40
C ILE A 290 3.40 -20.49 -3.54
N GLU A 291 4.00 -19.34 -3.18
CA GLU A 291 5.46 -19.14 -3.21
C GLU A 291 6.24 -20.10 -2.29
N LEU A 292 5.59 -20.62 -1.23
CA LEU A 292 6.16 -21.67 -0.38
C LEU A 292 6.36 -23.00 -1.10
N GLY A 293 5.73 -23.22 -2.26
CA GLY A 293 5.92 -24.42 -3.06
C GLY A 293 7.27 -24.45 -3.76
N GLY A 294 7.98 -25.57 -3.63
CA GLY A 294 9.34 -25.75 -4.17
C GLY A 294 9.60 -27.12 -4.77
N GLY A 295 10.74 -27.22 -5.45
CA GLY A 295 11.24 -28.49 -5.97
C GLY A 295 11.73 -29.43 -4.86
N LYS A 296 12.11 -30.66 -5.23
CA LYS A 296 12.57 -31.68 -4.27
C LYS A 296 13.80 -31.23 -3.47
N ASP A 297 14.72 -30.48 -4.09
CA ASP A 297 15.92 -29.97 -3.42
C ASP A 297 15.60 -28.86 -2.40
N ASP A 298 14.74 -27.89 -2.75
CA ASP A 298 14.31 -26.83 -1.82
C ASP A 298 13.57 -27.40 -0.60
N VAL A 299 12.81 -28.48 -0.82
CA VAL A 299 12.11 -29.21 0.23
C VAL A 299 13.10 -29.95 1.13
N ARG A 300 14.14 -30.59 0.56
CA ARG A 300 15.19 -31.27 1.34
C ARG A 300 15.94 -30.29 2.24
N ASP A 301 16.20 -29.08 1.74
CA ASP A 301 16.84 -28.00 2.47
C ASP A 301 15.92 -27.30 3.49
N ASN A 302 14.63 -27.69 3.58
CA ASN A 302 13.59 -27.03 4.36
C ASN A 302 13.37 -25.54 4.00
N LYS A 303 13.79 -25.09 2.81
CA LYS A 303 13.56 -23.73 2.31
C LYS A 303 12.13 -23.56 1.81
N LYS A 304 11.55 -24.62 1.25
CA LYS A 304 10.19 -24.65 0.71
C LYS A 304 9.41 -25.87 1.18
N LEU A 305 8.09 -25.82 1.06
CA LEU A 305 7.17 -26.91 1.38
C LEU A 305 6.93 -27.79 0.16
N LYS A 306 6.59 -29.06 0.43
CA LYS A 306 6.05 -29.96 -0.60
C LYS A 306 4.74 -29.37 -1.12
N TRP A 307 4.55 -29.43 -2.44
CA TRP A 307 3.33 -28.94 -3.08
C TRP A 307 2.03 -29.60 -2.56
N ASP A 308 2.06 -30.83 -2.06
CA ASP A 308 0.92 -31.45 -1.35
C ASP A 308 0.52 -30.70 -0.08
N GLU A 309 1.50 -30.21 0.68
CA GLU A 309 1.24 -29.41 1.88
C GLU A 309 0.76 -28.02 1.53
N VAL A 310 1.31 -27.42 0.47
CA VAL A 310 0.87 -26.12 -0.05
C VAL A 310 -0.58 -26.20 -0.50
N GLN A 311 -0.94 -27.22 -1.29
CA GLN A 311 -2.32 -27.45 -1.73
C GLN A 311 -3.29 -27.60 -0.56
N LYS A 312 -2.92 -28.41 0.45
CA LYS A 312 -3.72 -28.55 1.68
C LYS A 312 -3.89 -27.23 2.41
N PHE A 313 -2.84 -26.41 2.44
CA PHE A 313 -2.87 -25.12 3.12
C PHE A 313 -3.67 -24.07 2.35
N LEU A 314 -3.67 -24.11 1.01
CA LEU A 314 -4.47 -23.24 0.15
C LEU A 314 -5.98 -23.51 0.27
N LYS A 315 -6.40 -24.71 0.66
CA LYS A 315 -7.82 -25.04 0.74
C LYS A 315 -8.62 -24.06 1.63
N THR A 316 -8.10 -23.74 2.81
CA THR A 316 -8.79 -22.88 3.79
C THR A 316 -9.04 -21.45 3.30
N PRO A 317 -8.04 -20.71 2.76
CA PRO A 317 -8.32 -19.38 2.21
C PRO A 317 -9.25 -19.44 0.99
N PHE A 318 -9.18 -20.50 0.17
CA PHE A 318 -10.07 -20.66 -0.98
C PHE A 318 -11.55 -20.86 -0.61
N GLU A 319 -11.81 -21.51 0.53
CA GLU A 319 -13.15 -21.66 1.12
C GLU A 319 -13.64 -20.37 1.78
N SER A 320 -12.72 -19.45 2.10
CA SER A 320 -13.02 -18.20 2.79
C SER A 320 -13.33 -17.01 1.87
N PHE A 321 -13.09 -17.12 0.56
CA PHE A 321 -13.45 -16.09 -0.40
C PHE A 321 -14.96 -15.91 -0.49
N THR A 322 -15.40 -14.65 -0.52
CA THR A 322 -16.81 -14.27 -0.70
C THR A 322 -17.11 -13.95 -2.17
N ILE A 323 -16.18 -13.30 -2.85
CA ILE A 323 -16.29 -12.81 -4.22
C ILE A 323 -15.67 -13.85 -5.19
N PRO A 324 -16.46 -14.39 -6.14
CA PRO A 324 -16.01 -15.46 -7.02
C PRO A 324 -14.87 -15.03 -7.95
N GLU A 325 -14.83 -13.77 -8.37
CA GLU A 325 -13.78 -13.23 -9.23
C GLU A 325 -12.40 -13.29 -8.56
N PHE A 326 -12.29 -12.89 -7.28
CA PHE A 326 -11.02 -13.01 -6.54
C PHE A 326 -10.58 -14.46 -6.38
N LYS A 327 -11.56 -15.37 -6.21
CA LYS A 327 -11.30 -16.81 -6.14
C LYS A 327 -10.80 -17.38 -7.47
N LEU A 328 -11.36 -16.95 -8.61
CA LEU A 328 -10.87 -17.30 -9.95
C LEU A 328 -9.45 -16.77 -10.20
N LEU A 329 -9.14 -15.55 -9.74
CA LEU A 329 -7.82 -14.97 -9.86
C LEU A 329 -6.78 -15.71 -9.00
N ALA A 330 -7.13 -16.04 -7.76
CA ALA A 330 -6.30 -16.88 -6.90
C ALA A 330 -6.06 -18.27 -7.53
N LEU A 331 -7.10 -18.87 -8.14
CA LEU A 331 -7.00 -20.16 -8.83
C LEU A 331 -6.05 -20.08 -10.04
N LYS A 332 -6.14 -19.00 -10.82
CA LYS A 332 -5.25 -18.74 -11.95
C LYS A 332 -3.79 -18.71 -11.48
N ASP A 333 -3.49 -17.91 -10.45
CA ASP A 333 -2.12 -17.76 -9.92
C ASP A 333 -1.59 -19.09 -9.34
N ALA A 334 -2.44 -19.86 -8.64
CA ALA A 334 -2.11 -21.19 -8.14
C ALA A 334 -1.82 -22.17 -9.29
N THR A 335 -2.68 -22.20 -10.30
CA THR A 335 -2.55 -23.07 -11.48
C THR A 335 -1.28 -22.76 -12.25
N SER A 336 -1.02 -21.49 -12.56
CA SER A 336 0.20 -21.07 -13.24
C SER A 336 1.44 -21.54 -12.48
N SER A 337 1.41 -21.49 -11.15
CA SER A 337 2.54 -21.90 -10.31
C SER A 337 2.72 -23.43 -10.23
N PHE A 338 1.63 -24.19 -10.14
CA PHE A 338 1.68 -25.66 -10.24
C PHE A 338 2.24 -26.11 -11.60
N VAL A 339 1.78 -25.48 -12.68
CA VAL A 339 2.23 -25.78 -14.04
C VAL A 339 3.70 -25.42 -14.22
N ALA A 340 4.15 -24.27 -13.69
CA ALA A 340 5.56 -23.89 -13.69
C ALA A 340 6.44 -24.87 -12.91
N ALA A 341 5.89 -25.50 -11.86
CA ALA A 341 6.57 -26.56 -11.11
C ALA A 341 6.51 -27.95 -11.77
N GLY A 342 5.80 -28.09 -12.91
CA GLY A 342 5.59 -29.38 -13.59
C GLY A 342 4.51 -30.27 -12.95
N GLU A 343 3.74 -29.75 -12.00
CA GLU A 343 2.72 -30.47 -11.22
C GLU A 343 1.32 -30.32 -11.84
N VAL A 344 1.20 -30.71 -13.11
CA VAL A 344 -0.02 -30.50 -13.93
C VAL A 344 -1.24 -31.21 -13.34
N ASP A 345 -1.10 -32.49 -12.97
CA ASP A 345 -2.21 -33.28 -12.40
C ASP A 345 -2.72 -32.67 -11.09
N ARG A 346 -1.82 -32.05 -10.32
CA ARG A 346 -2.16 -31.37 -9.08
C ARG A 346 -3.00 -30.13 -9.32
N ALA A 347 -2.75 -29.38 -10.40
CA ALA A 347 -3.58 -28.23 -10.76
C ALA A 347 -5.03 -28.65 -11.06
N VAL A 348 -5.21 -29.73 -11.83
CA VAL A 348 -6.55 -30.28 -12.17
C VAL A 348 -7.25 -30.82 -10.92
N ALA A 349 -6.53 -31.56 -10.08
CA ALA A 349 -7.06 -32.08 -8.83
C ALA A 349 -7.45 -30.96 -7.86
N PHE A 350 -6.64 -29.90 -7.77
CA PHE A 350 -6.92 -28.75 -6.92
C PHE A 350 -8.17 -28.00 -7.37
N ALA A 351 -8.34 -27.77 -8.68
CA ALA A 351 -9.56 -27.19 -9.23
C ALA A 351 -10.80 -27.99 -8.79
N SER A 352 -10.74 -29.31 -8.89
CA SER A 352 -11.83 -30.21 -8.48
C SER A 352 -12.11 -30.12 -6.96
N GLN A 353 -11.07 -30.00 -6.14
CA GLN A 353 -11.21 -29.87 -4.68
C GLN A 353 -11.82 -28.54 -4.26
N VAL A 354 -11.36 -27.42 -4.83
CA VAL A 354 -11.89 -26.07 -4.55
C VAL A 354 -13.39 -25.99 -4.87
N LEU A 355 -13.84 -26.75 -5.87
CA LEU A 355 -15.24 -26.85 -6.27
C LEU A 355 -16.09 -27.70 -5.33
N SER A 356 -15.53 -28.73 -4.71
CA SER A 356 -16.26 -29.59 -3.77
C SER A 356 -16.63 -28.89 -2.46
N GLY A 357 -15.83 -27.90 -2.05
CA GLY A 357 -16.06 -27.11 -0.83
C GLY A 357 -16.87 -25.83 -1.06
N ALA A 358 -16.96 -25.36 -2.30
CA ALA A 358 -17.84 -24.25 -2.64
C ALA A 358 -19.28 -24.71 -2.40
N SER A 359 -19.92 -24.15 -1.35
CA SER A 359 -21.36 -24.27 -1.18
C SER A 359 -22.00 -23.59 -2.38
N LEU A 360 -22.24 -24.36 -3.44
CA LEU A 360 -22.97 -23.93 -4.62
C LEU A 360 -24.24 -23.26 -4.14
N ALA A 361 -24.28 -21.93 -4.24
CA ALA A 361 -25.47 -21.19 -3.94
C ALA A 361 -26.59 -21.84 -4.76
N LYS A 362 -27.64 -22.30 -4.09
CA LYS A 362 -28.76 -23.00 -4.74
C LYS A 362 -29.48 -22.12 -5.77
N ASP A 363 -29.16 -20.83 -5.81
CA ASP A 363 -29.63 -19.86 -6.77
C ASP A 363 -28.88 -20.01 -8.12
N LYS A 364 -29.27 -21.08 -8.81
CA LYS A 364 -28.88 -21.53 -10.15
C LYS A 364 -29.01 -20.45 -11.24
N LYS A 365 -28.05 -19.53 -11.37
CA LYS A 365 -27.95 -18.72 -12.60
C LYS A 365 -26.70 -18.98 -13.42
N ILE A 366 -25.58 -19.34 -12.83
CA ILE A 366 -24.32 -19.55 -13.57
C ILE A 366 -23.60 -20.77 -13.01
N ASP A 367 -23.06 -21.60 -13.88
CA ASP A 367 -22.28 -22.77 -13.50
C ASP A 367 -20.83 -22.40 -13.22
N GLU A 368 -20.61 -21.84 -12.02
CA GLU A 368 -19.29 -21.45 -11.55
C GLU A 368 -18.26 -22.57 -11.73
N GLN A 369 -18.65 -23.83 -11.51
CA GLN A 369 -17.73 -24.95 -11.62
C GLN A 369 -17.08 -25.06 -13.01
N SER A 370 -17.84 -24.77 -14.07
CA SER A 370 -17.30 -24.75 -15.42
C SER A 370 -16.33 -23.59 -15.65
N ASP A 371 -16.50 -22.45 -14.96
CA ASP A 371 -15.53 -21.34 -15.02
C ASP A 371 -14.22 -21.68 -14.34
N PHE A 372 -14.25 -22.30 -13.16
CA PHE A 372 -13.03 -22.74 -12.47
C PHE A 372 -12.23 -23.71 -13.36
N PHE A 373 -12.91 -24.71 -13.94
CA PHE A 373 -12.27 -25.64 -14.87
C PHE A 373 -11.78 -24.95 -16.14
N ALA A 374 -12.54 -24.00 -16.67
CA ALA A 374 -12.13 -23.25 -17.85
C ALA A 374 -10.88 -22.40 -17.61
N VAL A 375 -10.78 -21.69 -16.48
CA VAL A 375 -9.59 -20.91 -16.13
C VAL A 375 -8.36 -21.82 -16.00
N VAL A 376 -8.50 -22.97 -15.35
CA VAL A 376 -7.41 -23.96 -15.22
C VAL A 376 -7.03 -24.52 -16.60
N GLY A 377 -8.04 -24.84 -17.42
CA GLY A 377 -7.86 -25.32 -18.78
C GLY A 377 -7.14 -24.31 -19.67
N LEU A 378 -7.45 -23.02 -19.55
CA LEU A 378 -6.82 -21.94 -20.30
C LEU A 378 -5.34 -21.77 -19.92
N GLU A 379 -4.99 -21.82 -18.63
CA GLU A 379 -3.60 -21.79 -18.19
C GLU A 379 -2.82 -23.05 -18.64
N LEU A 380 -3.45 -24.23 -18.63
CA LEU A 380 -2.85 -25.45 -19.18
C LEU A 380 -2.67 -25.40 -20.69
N PHE A 381 -3.62 -24.81 -21.40
CA PHE A 381 -3.53 -24.58 -22.85
C PHE A 381 -2.37 -23.65 -23.19
N LYS A 382 -2.22 -22.54 -22.45
CA LYS A 382 -1.08 -21.62 -22.57
C LYS A 382 0.26 -22.34 -22.35
N ALA A 383 0.31 -23.27 -21.41
CA ALA A 383 1.49 -24.10 -21.14
C ALA A 383 1.63 -25.34 -22.05
N GLN A 384 0.81 -25.45 -23.11
CA GLN A 384 0.82 -26.53 -24.10
C GLN A 384 0.62 -27.94 -23.52
N LYS A 385 -0.12 -28.08 -22.42
CA LYS A 385 -0.45 -29.38 -21.79
C LYS A 385 -1.75 -29.96 -22.36
N LEU A 386 -1.71 -30.33 -23.64
CA LEU A 386 -2.90 -30.67 -24.44
C LEU A 386 -3.70 -31.88 -23.91
N ASP A 387 -3.06 -32.85 -23.28
CA ASP A 387 -3.77 -34.04 -22.77
C ASP A 387 -4.68 -33.70 -21.58
N SER A 388 -4.17 -32.91 -20.62
CA SER A 388 -4.96 -32.41 -19.50
C SER A 388 -6.04 -31.42 -19.96
N VAL A 389 -5.77 -30.62 -20.99
CA VAL A 389 -6.76 -29.75 -21.62
C VAL A 389 -7.95 -30.56 -22.17
N LYS A 390 -7.69 -31.67 -22.88
CA LYS A 390 -8.75 -32.55 -23.38
C LYS A 390 -9.58 -33.16 -22.25
N GLN A 391 -8.94 -33.59 -21.17
CA GLN A 391 -9.63 -34.10 -19.98
C GLN A 391 -10.58 -33.07 -19.36
N ILE A 392 -10.12 -31.83 -19.23
CA ILE A 392 -10.95 -30.72 -18.72
C ILE A 392 -12.10 -30.42 -19.67
N LEU A 393 -11.83 -30.35 -20.99
CA LEU A 393 -12.88 -30.16 -22.00
C LEU A 393 -13.95 -31.24 -21.90
N GLU A 394 -13.56 -32.50 -21.78
CA GLU A 394 -14.50 -33.60 -21.67
C GLU A 394 -15.31 -33.55 -20.37
N THR A 395 -14.67 -33.13 -19.27
CA THR A 395 -15.34 -32.90 -17.98
C THR A 395 -16.41 -31.81 -18.08
N ILE A 396 -16.07 -30.64 -18.66
CA ILE A 396 -17.03 -29.54 -18.84
C ILE A 396 -18.12 -29.93 -19.86
N ARG A 397 -17.76 -30.65 -20.94
CA ARG A 397 -18.72 -31.12 -21.95
C ARG A 397 -19.75 -32.06 -21.34
N ASN A 398 -19.29 -33.08 -20.61
CA ASN A 398 -20.16 -34.06 -19.97
C ASN A 398 -21.17 -33.39 -19.03
N ARG A 399 -20.72 -32.37 -18.31
CA ARG A 399 -21.56 -31.55 -17.44
C ARG A 399 -22.67 -30.86 -18.22
N TYR A 400 -22.36 -30.07 -19.26
CA TYR A 400 -23.37 -29.39 -20.07
C TYR A 400 -24.30 -30.35 -20.82
N THR A 401 -23.80 -31.51 -21.28
CA THR A 401 -24.65 -32.53 -21.90
C THR A 401 -25.61 -33.18 -20.91
N SER A 402 -25.23 -33.29 -19.63
CA SER A 402 -26.08 -33.87 -18.59
C SER A 402 -27.16 -32.90 -18.09
N SER A 403 -26.96 -31.59 -18.25
CA SER A 403 -27.82 -30.54 -17.71
C SER A 403 -28.15 -29.47 -18.76
N THR A 404 -29.08 -29.79 -19.66
CA THR A 404 -29.48 -28.92 -20.78
C THR A 404 -30.06 -27.56 -20.37
N SER A 405 -30.44 -27.37 -19.11
CA SER A 405 -31.02 -26.12 -18.60
C SER A 405 -30.00 -25.12 -18.06
N ILE A 406 -28.72 -25.47 -17.97
CA ILE A 406 -27.70 -24.61 -17.36
C ILE A 406 -27.09 -23.72 -18.44
N PRO A 407 -27.18 -22.38 -18.30
CA PRO A 407 -26.54 -21.48 -19.25
C PRO A 407 -25.03 -21.69 -19.22
N VAL A 408 -24.43 -21.64 -20.41
CA VAL A 408 -23.00 -21.87 -20.52
C VAL A 408 -22.25 -20.68 -19.97
N SER A 409 -21.26 -20.98 -19.16
CA SER A 409 -20.47 -19.93 -18.56
C SER A 409 -19.47 -19.34 -19.57
N PRO A 410 -19.24 -18.02 -19.55
CA PRO A 410 -18.47 -17.37 -20.60
C PRO A 410 -17.00 -17.79 -20.67
N PHE A 411 -16.38 -18.15 -19.53
CA PHE A 411 -15.02 -18.67 -19.56
C PHE A 411 -14.99 -20.08 -20.16
N ALA A 412 -16.00 -20.90 -19.89
CA ALA A 412 -16.14 -22.20 -20.53
C ALA A 412 -16.29 -22.04 -22.06
N ALA A 413 -17.18 -21.17 -22.54
CA ALA A 413 -17.31 -20.91 -23.97
C ALA A 413 -15.99 -20.44 -24.62
N ALA A 414 -15.27 -19.52 -23.96
CA ALA A 414 -13.96 -19.06 -24.39
C ALA A 414 -12.94 -20.22 -24.50
N PHE A 415 -12.91 -21.08 -23.47
CA PHE A 415 -12.02 -22.22 -23.40
C PHE A 415 -12.30 -23.24 -24.51
N PHE A 416 -13.56 -23.59 -24.77
CA PHE A 416 -13.92 -24.48 -25.88
C PHE A 416 -13.54 -23.90 -27.23
N THR A 417 -13.80 -22.61 -27.44
CA THR A 417 -13.45 -21.92 -28.69
C THR A 417 -11.95 -21.99 -28.98
N LEU A 418 -11.12 -21.86 -27.92
CA LEU A 418 -9.66 -21.94 -28.04
C LEU A 418 -9.15 -23.36 -28.25
N ALA A 419 -9.63 -24.29 -27.44
CA ALA A 419 -9.02 -25.60 -27.29
C ALA A 419 -9.63 -26.67 -28.23
N ASP A 420 -10.86 -26.51 -28.69
CA ASP A 420 -11.56 -27.48 -29.56
C ASP A 420 -12.31 -26.78 -30.71
N LYS A 421 -11.54 -26.26 -31.67
CA LYS A 421 -12.06 -25.51 -32.83
C LYS A 421 -13.03 -26.33 -33.69
N ASP A 422 -12.85 -27.64 -33.75
CA ASP A 422 -13.63 -28.53 -34.61
C ASP A 422 -14.97 -28.93 -33.98
N LYS A 423 -15.06 -28.90 -32.65
CA LYS A 423 -16.25 -29.26 -31.90
C LYS A 423 -16.57 -28.18 -30.86
N PRO A 424 -16.92 -26.96 -31.30
CA PRO A 424 -17.46 -25.98 -30.39
C PRO A 424 -18.67 -26.62 -29.70
N LEU A 425 -18.83 -26.35 -28.41
CA LEU A 425 -20.05 -26.71 -27.71
C LEU A 425 -21.24 -26.17 -28.55
N PRO A 426 -22.35 -26.92 -28.63
CA PRO A 426 -23.52 -26.53 -29.42
C PRO A 426 -24.22 -25.36 -28.72
N PHE A 427 -23.63 -24.18 -28.83
CA PHE A 427 -24.22 -22.93 -28.41
C PHE A 427 -25.09 -22.47 -29.57
N ALA A 428 -26.40 -22.39 -29.36
CA ALA A 428 -27.21 -21.55 -30.20
C ALA A 428 -26.86 -20.09 -29.85
N TYR A 429 -25.83 -19.53 -30.49
CA TYR A 429 -25.60 -18.09 -30.45
C TYR A 429 -26.83 -17.43 -31.10
N ALA A 430 -27.77 -16.98 -30.28
CA ALA A 430 -28.75 -16.03 -30.76
C ALA A 430 -27.98 -14.75 -31.04
N LYS A 431 -27.69 -14.52 -32.33
CA LYS A 431 -26.92 -13.35 -32.83
C LYS A 431 -27.53 -12.02 -32.38
N ASP A 432 -28.82 -12.05 -32.00
CA ASP A 432 -29.64 -10.93 -31.53
C ASP A 432 -30.02 -11.06 -30.05
N SER A 433 -29.32 -11.92 -29.30
CA SER A 433 -29.56 -12.09 -27.87
C SER A 433 -29.00 -10.91 -27.08
N ASN A 434 -29.88 -10.25 -26.33
CA ASN A 434 -29.51 -9.28 -25.31
C ASN A 434 -29.08 -9.97 -23.99
N ASN A 435 -28.79 -11.27 -24.01
CA ASN A 435 -28.32 -11.99 -22.84
C ASN A 435 -26.83 -11.71 -22.61
N ASP A 436 -26.51 -11.25 -21.42
CA ASP A 436 -25.16 -10.98 -20.92
C ASP A 436 -24.16 -12.10 -21.21
N ALA A 437 -24.61 -13.35 -21.06
CA ALA A 437 -23.79 -14.53 -21.31
C ALA A 437 -23.39 -14.64 -22.79
N ASP A 438 -24.31 -14.36 -23.71
CA ASP A 438 -24.07 -14.49 -25.16
C ASP A 438 -23.13 -13.38 -25.65
N LEU A 439 -23.34 -12.15 -25.18
CA LEU A 439 -22.45 -11.02 -25.51
C LEU A 439 -21.04 -11.24 -24.96
N LEU A 440 -20.91 -11.80 -23.75
CA LEU A 440 -19.61 -12.11 -23.19
C LEU A 440 -18.93 -13.27 -23.92
N CYS A 441 -19.68 -14.32 -24.29
CA CYS A 441 -19.15 -15.39 -25.12
C CYS A 441 -18.63 -14.84 -26.45
N LEU A 442 -19.39 -13.95 -27.10
CA LEU A 442 -18.96 -13.26 -28.32
C LEU A 442 -17.69 -12.43 -28.08
N LEU A 443 -17.61 -11.64 -27.01
CA LEU A 443 -16.40 -10.88 -26.68
C LEU A 443 -15.18 -11.78 -26.48
N CYS A 444 -15.35 -12.90 -25.80
CA CYS A 444 -14.27 -13.86 -25.60
C CYS A 444 -13.79 -14.43 -26.94
N VAL A 445 -14.71 -14.85 -27.82
CA VAL A 445 -14.39 -15.33 -29.18
C VAL A 445 -13.65 -14.25 -29.98
N TYR A 446 -14.14 -13.01 -29.95
CA TYR A 446 -13.55 -11.89 -30.68
C TYR A 446 -12.18 -11.49 -30.12
N LEU A 447 -11.98 -11.61 -28.81
CA LEU A 447 -10.66 -11.45 -28.18
C LEU A 447 -9.68 -12.51 -28.70
N ILE A 448 -10.13 -13.75 -28.88
CA ILE A 448 -9.30 -14.83 -29.39
C ILE A 448 -8.92 -14.59 -30.85
N GLU A 449 -9.89 -14.13 -31.66
CA GLU A 449 -9.72 -13.84 -33.09
C GLU A 449 -9.06 -12.49 -33.42
N ASP A 450 -8.67 -11.70 -32.41
CA ASP A 450 -8.12 -10.35 -32.58
C ASP A 450 -9.07 -9.39 -33.32
N LYS A 451 -10.39 -9.57 -33.12
CA LYS A 451 -11.45 -8.75 -33.72
C LYS A 451 -12.19 -7.88 -32.72
N LEU A 452 -11.66 -7.73 -31.50
CA LEU A 452 -12.36 -7.06 -30.39
C LEU A 452 -12.88 -5.65 -30.76
N ASP A 453 -12.15 -4.92 -31.60
CA ASP A 453 -12.49 -3.58 -32.08
C ASP A 453 -13.85 -3.52 -32.79
N SER A 454 -14.15 -4.54 -33.60
CA SER A 454 -15.42 -4.61 -34.33
C SER A 454 -16.62 -4.75 -33.37
N LEU A 455 -16.44 -5.45 -32.25
CA LEU A 455 -17.50 -5.68 -31.29
C LEU A 455 -17.67 -4.50 -30.31
N LEU A 456 -16.57 -3.92 -29.82
CA LEU A 456 -16.61 -2.70 -29.00
C LEU A 456 -17.18 -1.52 -29.80
N GLY A 457 -16.97 -1.50 -31.11
CA GLY A 457 -17.60 -0.54 -32.01
C GLY A 457 -19.10 -0.75 -32.24
N SER A 458 -19.65 -1.92 -31.90
CA SER A 458 -21.04 -2.27 -32.18
C SER A 458 -22.03 -1.42 -31.39
N ALA A 459 -23.17 -1.11 -32.01
CA ALA A 459 -24.23 -0.35 -31.36
C ALA A 459 -24.77 -1.06 -30.11
N ASN A 460 -24.83 -2.40 -30.12
CA ASN A 460 -25.30 -3.18 -28.98
C ASN A 460 -24.42 -2.99 -27.74
N PHE A 461 -23.09 -3.01 -27.91
CA PHE A 461 -22.18 -2.77 -26.79
C PHE A 461 -22.26 -1.30 -26.32
N LYS A 462 -22.20 -0.33 -27.24
CA LYS A 462 -22.23 1.11 -26.88
C LYS A 462 -23.53 1.56 -26.22
N ASN A 463 -24.65 0.96 -26.61
CA ASN A 463 -25.96 1.28 -26.03
C ASN A 463 -26.21 0.55 -24.70
N ALA A 464 -25.35 -0.40 -24.33
CA ALA A 464 -25.51 -1.11 -23.08
C ALA A 464 -25.15 -0.23 -21.87
N ASP A 465 -25.79 -0.53 -20.74
CA ASP A 465 -25.53 0.17 -19.48
C ASP A 465 -24.03 0.14 -19.14
N ALA A 466 -23.54 1.24 -18.60
CA ALA A 466 -22.10 1.42 -18.41
C ALA A 466 -21.54 0.52 -17.27
N VAL A 467 -22.35 0.15 -16.27
CA VAL A 467 -21.96 -0.86 -15.27
C VAL A 467 -21.85 -2.22 -15.94
N PHE A 468 -22.80 -2.54 -16.81
CA PHE A 468 -22.78 -3.79 -17.57
C PHE A 468 -21.55 -3.86 -18.47
N ARG A 469 -21.25 -2.81 -19.26
CA ARG A 469 -20.02 -2.72 -20.06
C ARG A 469 -18.77 -2.89 -19.20
N LEU A 470 -18.72 -2.29 -18.01
CA LEU A 470 -17.58 -2.41 -17.09
C LEU A 470 -17.38 -3.86 -16.62
N ASN A 471 -18.44 -4.55 -16.19
CA ASN A 471 -18.37 -5.94 -15.76
C ASN A 471 -17.90 -6.84 -16.92
N LEU A 472 -18.43 -6.59 -18.11
CA LEU A 472 -18.07 -7.31 -19.32
C LEU A 472 -16.59 -7.13 -19.69
N LEU A 473 -16.10 -5.89 -19.71
CA LEU A 473 -14.69 -5.59 -19.94
C LEU A 473 -13.79 -6.17 -18.85
N THR A 474 -14.25 -6.23 -17.61
CA THR A 474 -13.51 -6.84 -16.49
C THR A 474 -13.23 -8.32 -16.74
N LYS A 475 -14.23 -9.07 -17.23
CA LYS A 475 -14.09 -10.48 -17.58
C LYS A 475 -13.22 -10.69 -18.83
N VAL A 476 -13.37 -9.84 -19.85
CA VAL A 476 -12.50 -9.84 -21.04
C VAL A 476 -11.05 -9.54 -20.67
N ALA A 477 -10.81 -8.56 -19.79
CA ALA A 477 -9.49 -8.19 -19.30
C ALA A 477 -8.83 -9.33 -18.51
N PHE A 478 -9.60 -10.08 -17.72
CA PHE A 478 -9.09 -11.26 -17.05
C PHE A 478 -8.73 -12.38 -18.02
N LEU A 479 -9.58 -12.65 -19.01
CA LEU A 479 -9.27 -13.62 -20.05
C LEU A 479 -8.01 -13.22 -20.83
N ALA A 480 -7.86 -11.92 -21.15
CA ALA A 480 -6.67 -11.37 -21.78
C ALA A 480 -5.40 -11.58 -20.95
N SER A 481 -5.51 -11.35 -19.63
CA SER A 481 -4.44 -11.57 -18.66
C SER A 481 -4.02 -13.05 -18.58
N ILE A 482 -4.95 -13.99 -18.74
CA ILE A 482 -4.62 -15.42 -18.86
C ILE A 482 -3.86 -15.67 -20.15
N LEU A 483 -4.40 -15.22 -21.28
CA LEU A 483 -3.83 -15.42 -22.62
C LEU A 483 -2.52 -14.65 -22.85
N GLY A 484 -2.16 -13.71 -21.97
CA GLY A 484 -1.00 -12.83 -22.14
C GLY A 484 -1.15 -11.86 -23.32
N LYS A 485 -2.39 -11.54 -23.73
CA LYS A 485 -2.67 -10.58 -24.79
C LYS A 485 -2.70 -9.16 -24.23
N ASP A 486 -2.03 -8.25 -24.93
CA ASP A 486 -2.09 -6.81 -24.66
C ASP A 486 -3.25 -6.22 -25.48
N ILE A 487 -4.17 -5.50 -24.83
CA ILE A 487 -5.38 -4.99 -25.48
C ILE A 487 -5.46 -3.47 -25.28
N PRO A 488 -4.88 -2.67 -26.19
CA PRO A 488 -4.91 -1.22 -26.07
C PRO A 488 -6.35 -0.68 -26.11
N ILE A 489 -7.23 -1.28 -26.93
CA ILE A 489 -8.62 -0.80 -27.04
C ILE A 489 -9.41 -0.96 -25.74
N LEU A 490 -9.11 -1.99 -24.94
CA LEU A 490 -9.78 -2.20 -23.66
C LEU A 490 -9.45 -1.05 -22.71
N LYS A 491 -8.22 -0.54 -22.75
CA LYS A 491 -7.81 0.64 -21.98
C LYS A 491 -8.56 1.89 -22.45
N GLU A 492 -8.74 2.09 -23.75
CA GLU A 492 -9.48 3.23 -24.28
C GLU A 492 -10.95 3.19 -23.85
N GLU A 493 -11.61 2.05 -23.99
CA GLU A 493 -13.01 1.89 -23.60
C GLU A 493 -13.20 2.01 -22.08
N LEU A 494 -12.30 1.44 -21.27
CA LEU A 494 -12.31 1.63 -19.82
C LEU A 494 -12.17 3.10 -19.44
N ASN A 495 -11.29 3.85 -20.09
CA ASN A 495 -11.19 5.29 -19.87
C ASN A 495 -12.47 6.02 -20.30
N SER A 496 -13.12 5.60 -21.40
CA SER A 496 -14.41 6.13 -21.84
C SER A 496 -15.49 5.93 -20.78
N ILE A 497 -15.67 4.70 -20.29
CA ILE A 497 -16.64 4.37 -19.25
C ILE A 497 -16.40 5.21 -17.99
N ILE A 498 -15.15 5.37 -17.57
CA ILE A 498 -14.90 6.18 -16.37
C ILE A 498 -15.20 7.66 -16.64
N ASN A 499 -14.93 8.17 -17.84
CA ASN A 499 -15.28 9.55 -18.22
C ASN A 499 -16.79 9.78 -18.30
N GLU A 500 -17.58 8.76 -18.61
CA GLU A 500 -19.05 8.82 -18.56
C GLU A 500 -19.59 8.98 -17.13
N GLY A 501 -18.74 8.82 -16.11
CA GLY A 501 -19.09 9.11 -14.72
C GLY A 501 -20.00 8.06 -14.10
N VAL A 502 -19.86 6.79 -14.49
CA VAL A 502 -20.64 5.67 -13.94
C VAL A 502 -20.56 5.69 -12.42
N MET A 503 -21.69 6.01 -11.79
CA MET A 503 -21.82 6.05 -10.34
C MET A 503 -21.58 4.65 -9.79
N PRO A 504 -20.74 4.51 -8.77
CA PRO A 504 -20.39 3.19 -8.30
C PRO A 504 -21.51 2.60 -7.46
N ASN A 505 -22.11 1.54 -7.98
CA ASN A 505 -22.76 0.53 -7.17
C ASN A 505 -21.72 -0.51 -6.67
N LEU A 506 -22.14 -1.42 -5.80
CA LEU A 506 -21.27 -2.46 -5.25
C LEU A 506 -20.56 -3.29 -6.35
N ASP A 507 -21.27 -3.61 -7.43
CA ASP A 507 -20.78 -4.44 -8.54
C ASP A 507 -19.67 -3.75 -9.36
N SER A 508 -19.84 -2.45 -9.61
CA SER A 508 -18.83 -1.65 -10.30
C SER A 508 -17.57 -1.47 -9.43
N VAL A 509 -17.71 -1.31 -8.11
CA VAL A 509 -16.58 -1.28 -7.17
C VAL A 509 -15.80 -2.58 -7.25
N GLN A 510 -16.47 -3.73 -7.19
CA GLN A 510 -15.83 -5.04 -7.36
C GLN A 510 -15.09 -5.15 -8.69
N SER A 511 -15.70 -4.70 -9.78
CA SER A 511 -15.10 -4.69 -11.11
C SER A 511 -13.83 -3.83 -11.16
N TYR A 512 -13.87 -2.61 -10.62
CA TYR A 512 -12.70 -1.72 -10.53
C TYR A 512 -11.58 -2.30 -9.67
N LEU A 513 -11.93 -2.91 -8.54
CA LEU A 513 -10.95 -3.54 -7.66
C LEU A 513 -10.23 -4.66 -8.37
N PHE A 514 -10.99 -5.55 -9.00
CA PHE A 514 -10.47 -6.66 -9.76
C PHE A 514 -9.60 -6.19 -10.94
N LEU A 515 -10.06 -5.19 -11.72
CA LEU A 515 -9.27 -4.52 -12.77
C LEU A 515 -7.94 -3.98 -12.22
N SER A 516 -7.96 -3.40 -11.02
CA SER A 516 -6.76 -2.87 -10.39
C SER A 516 -5.73 -3.96 -10.06
N VAL A 517 -6.18 -5.18 -9.73
CA VAL A 517 -5.30 -6.32 -9.46
C VAL A 517 -4.70 -6.89 -10.75
N ILE A 518 -5.49 -6.97 -11.83
CA ILE A 518 -5.00 -7.51 -13.11
C ILE A 518 -4.27 -6.47 -13.97
N SER A 519 -4.36 -5.18 -13.62
CA SER A 519 -3.74 -4.06 -14.36
C SER A 519 -2.25 -4.25 -14.69
N PRO A 520 -1.39 -4.83 -13.82
CA PRO A 520 0.01 -5.06 -14.17
C PRO A 520 0.19 -6.03 -15.34
N SER A 521 -0.72 -7.02 -15.47
CA SER A 521 -0.69 -7.97 -16.59
C SER A 521 -1.11 -7.34 -17.91
N LEU A 522 -1.98 -6.32 -17.84
CA LEU A 522 -2.48 -5.58 -19.01
C LEU A 522 -1.53 -4.44 -19.43
N LYS A 523 -0.40 -4.25 -18.73
CA LYS A 523 0.53 -3.12 -18.92
C LYS A 523 -0.16 -1.75 -18.89
N VAL A 524 -1.32 -1.64 -18.23
CA VAL A 524 -2.01 -0.37 -18.05
C VAL A 524 -1.36 0.34 -16.87
N SER A 525 -0.90 1.58 -17.08
CA SER A 525 -0.33 2.39 -15.99
C SER A 525 -1.36 2.50 -14.86
N SER A 526 -0.93 2.18 -13.63
CA SER A 526 -1.71 2.39 -12.41
C SER A 526 -2.16 3.84 -12.27
N ASP A 527 -1.37 4.79 -12.80
CA ASP A 527 -1.63 6.22 -12.64
C ASP A 527 -2.90 6.66 -13.38
N SER A 528 -3.21 6.05 -14.53
CA SER A 528 -4.49 6.30 -15.21
C SER A 528 -5.63 5.90 -14.30
N TRP A 529 -5.62 4.67 -13.78
CA TRP A 529 -6.65 4.17 -12.86
C TRP A 529 -6.77 5.00 -11.59
N ILE A 530 -5.65 5.40 -11.01
CA ILE A 530 -5.61 6.17 -9.77
C ILE A 530 -6.23 7.55 -9.97
N LYS A 531 -5.89 8.25 -11.07
CA LYS A 531 -6.46 9.57 -11.41
C LYS A 531 -7.97 9.51 -11.61
N THR A 532 -8.47 8.46 -12.27
CA THR A 532 -9.91 8.33 -12.47
C THR A 532 -10.65 7.87 -11.22
N ALA A 533 -10.00 7.08 -10.38
CA ALA A 533 -10.52 6.68 -9.08
C ALA A 533 -10.67 7.86 -8.08
N ASP A 534 -10.06 9.04 -8.33
CA ASP A 534 -10.25 10.23 -7.47
C ASP A 534 -11.64 10.85 -7.66
N LYS A 535 -12.30 10.53 -8.78
CA LYS A 535 -13.67 10.94 -9.08
C LYS A 535 -14.73 10.00 -8.47
N VAL A 536 -14.29 8.94 -7.78
CA VAL A 536 -15.16 7.89 -7.24
C VAL A 536 -15.52 8.20 -5.77
N PRO A 537 -16.72 7.87 -5.27
CA PRO A 537 -17.21 8.19 -3.93
C PRO A 537 -16.35 7.62 -2.80
N GLN A 538 -16.66 8.09 -1.59
CA GLN A 538 -15.91 7.88 -0.35
C GLN A 538 -15.49 6.41 -0.10
N ALA A 539 -16.30 5.41 -0.43
CA ALA A 539 -15.95 4.00 -0.27
C ALA A 539 -14.70 3.57 -1.06
N LEU A 540 -14.49 4.14 -2.25
CA LEU A 540 -13.27 3.90 -3.03
C LEU A 540 -12.10 4.76 -2.51
N LYS A 541 -12.37 5.89 -1.84
CA LYS A 541 -11.35 6.67 -1.12
C LYS A 541 -10.84 5.94 0.12
N ASP A 542 -11.70 5.21 0.83
CA ASP A 542 -11.31 4.35 1.94
C ASP A 542 -10.47 3.17 1.42
N PHE A 543 -10.85 2.57 0.29
CA PHE A 543 -10.00 1.59 -0.39
C PHE A 543 -8.68 2.20 -0.90
N LYS A 544 -8.67 3.43 -1.41
CA LYS A 544 -7.43 4.13 -1.76
C LYS A 544 -6.57 4.35 -0.54
N LEU A 545 -7.15 4.71 0.60
CA LEU A 545 -6.41 4.84 1.85
C LEU A 545 -5.79 3.50 2.24
N ILE A 546 -6.48 2.39 2.01
CA ILE A 546 -5.97 1.05 2.31
C ILE A 546 -4.92 0.59 1.29
N LYS A 547 -5.16 0.74 -0.02
CA LYS A 547 -4.19 0.43 -1.08
C LYS A 547 -2.96 1.33 -1.02
N SER A 548 -3.13 2.60 -0.69
CA SER A 548 -2.01 3.52 -0.43
C SER A 548 -1.29 3.17 0.87
N ARG A 549 -1.99 2.82 1.95
CA ARG A 549 -1.35 2.28 3.17
C ARG A 549 -0.65 0.95 2.92
N PHE A 550 -1.12 0.14 1.98
CA PHE A 550 -0.53 -1.14 1.59
C PHE A 550 0.68 -0.97 0.67
N LEU A 551 0.55 -0.14 -0.37
CA LEU A 551 1.66 0.26 -1.24
C LEU A 551 2.72 1.02 -0.43
N MET A 552 2.29 1.83 0.54
CA MET A 552 3.17 2.53 1.45
C MET A 552 3.75 1.57 2.49
N ALA A 553 3.02 0.59 3.03
CA ALA A 553 3.61 -0.40 3.94
C ALA A 553 4.62 -1.31 3.22
N SER A 554 4.34 -1.71 1.98
CA SER A 554 5.28 -2.48 1.14
C SER A 554 6.45 -1.64 0.64
N PHE A 555 6.24 -0.34 0.40
CA PHE A 555 7.31 0.61 0.07
C PHE A 555 8.16 0.99 1.29
N LEU A 556 7.54 1.24 2.46
CA LEU A 556 8.21 1.52 3.73
C LEU A 556 9.00 0.29 4.19
N ALA A 557 8.48 -0.92 4.03
CA ALA A 557 9.24 -2.15 4.28
C ALA A 557 10.43 -2.33 3.32
N LYS A 558 10.51 -1.51 2.27
CA LYS A 558 11.55 -1.53 1.23
C LYS A 558 12.46 -0.29 1.25
N GLU A 559 12.16 0.73 2.05
CA GLU A 559 13.00 1.93 2.21
C GLU A 559 13.34 2.21 3.69
N ASP A 560 14.57 2.68 3.91
CA ASP A 560 15.20 3.01 5.20
C ASP A 560 14.45 4.10 6.01
N ILE A 561 13.28 3.81 6.57
CA ILE A 561 12.48 4.78 7.35
C ILE A 561 12.33 4.31 8.80
N SER A 562 12.67 5.19 9.73
CA SER A 562 12.65 4.90 11.17
C SER A 562 11.20 4.89 11.74
N PRO A 563 10.94 4.11 12.81
CA PRO A 563 9.60 3.94 13.39
C PRO A 563 8.96 5.21 13.97
N ALA A 564 9.75 6.24 14.34
CA ALA A 564 9.21 7.49 14.87
C ALA A 564 8.28 8.22 13.88
N ILE A 565 8.38 7.90 12.58
CA ILE A 565 7.52 8.47 11.53
C ILE A 565 6.20 7.69 11.40
N LEU A 566 6.11 6.41 11.80
CA LEU A 566 4.85 5.65 11.73
C LEU A 566 3.83 6.10 12.78
N ASP A 567 4.28 6.42 13.99
CA ASP A 567 3.42 6.95 15.06
C ASP A 567 2.91 8.36 14.77
N ASP A 568 3.69 9.17 14.04
CA ASP A 568 3.29 10.48 13.54
C ASP A 568 2.52 10.41 12.22
N ALA A 569 2.74 9.39 11.37
CA ALA A 569 1.98 9.16 10.13
C ALA A 569 0.52 8.76 10.40
N ASN A 570 0.23 8.16 11.56
CA ASN A 570 -1.13 7.95 12.03
C ASN A 570 -1.83 9.26 12.45
N LYS A 571 -1.08 10.36 12.62
CA LYS A 571 -1.56 11.69 13.04
C LYS A 571 -1.40 12.77 11.96
N MET A 572 -0.57 12.54 10.94
CA MET A 572 -0.33 13.48 9.85
C MET A 572 -1.30 13.29 8.69
N GLU A 573 -1.70 14.40 8.09
CA GLU A 573 -2.43 14.39 6.82
C GLU A 573 -1.54 13.78 5.71
N PRO A 574 -2.08 12.91 4.82
CA PRO A 574 -1.31 12.24 3.76
C PRO A 574 -0.49 13.18 2.85
N VAL A 575 -0.94 14.43 2.74
CA VAL A 575 -0.28 15.51 1.97
C VAL A 575 1.04 15.97 2.61
N SER A 576 1.11 16.00 3.94
CA SER A 576 2.30 16.44 4.68
C SER A 576 3.38 15.37 4.71
N LEU A 577 2.97 14.10 4.78
CA LEU A 577 3.88 12.95 4.73
C LEU A 577 4.53 12.79 3.34
N SER A 578 3.74 12.91 2.28
CA SER A 578 4.24 12.86 0.89
C SER A 578 5.19 14.01 0.55
N LYS A 579 4.90 15.23 1.03
CA LYS A 579 5.82 16.40 0.92
C LYS A 579 7.17 16.12 1.61
N SER A 580 7.17 15.59 2.84
CA SER A 580 8.40 15.38 3.61
C SER A 580 9.34 14.34 2.96
N LEU A 581 8.77 13.27 2.41
CA LEU A 581 9.50 12.22 1.71
C LEU A 581 10.18 12.74 0.43
N ALA A 582 9.50 13.60 -0.34
CA ALA A 582 10.08 14.16 -1.54
C ALA A 582 11.13 15.26 -1.31
N TYR A 583 10.95 16.12 -0.30
CA TYR A 583 11.98 17.10 0.05
C TYR A 583 13.30 16.43 0.47
N ARG A 584 13.22 15.26 1.12
CA ARG A 584 14.38 14.48 1.53
C ARG A 584 15.12 13.84 0.36
N HIS A 585 14.40 13.31 -0.64
CA HIS A 585 15.00 12.73 -1.84
C HIS A 585 15.68 13.76 -2.74
N ILE A 586 15.15 14.99 -2.76
CA ILE A 586 15.67 16.07 -3.62
C ILE A 586 16.87 16.77 -2.99
N GLY A 587 16.96 16.79 -1.67
CA GLY A 587 18.16 17.21 -0.95
C GLY A 587 19.42 16.40 -1.30
N MET A 588 19.28 15.21 -1.90
CA MET A 588 20.41 14.36 -2.30
C MET A 588 20.93 14.63 -3.72
N ASN A 589 20.29 15.47 -4.55
CA ASN A 589 20.84 15.82 -5.87
C ASN A 589 20.42 17.23 -6.35
N PRO A 590 21.30 18.25 -6.26
CA PRO A 590 20.94 19.65 -6.49
C PRO A 590 20.57 19.99 -7.94
N LYS A 591 20.89 19.14 -8.93
CA LYS A 591 20.62 19.41 -10.35
C LYS A 591 19.16 19.23 -10.75
N ASN A 592 18.36 18.53 -9.94
CA ASN A 592 16.94 18.25 -10.25
C ASN A 592 15.98 19.27 -9.64
N PHE A 593 16.46 20.20 -8.81
CA PHE A 593 15.64 21.12 -8.02
C PHE A 593 14.86 22.14 -8.87
N THR A 594 15.45 22.65 -9.96
CA THR A 594 14.85 23.71 -10.78
C THR A 594 13.71 23.23 -11.67
N TRP A 595 13.89 22.09 -12.34
CA TRP A 595 12.81 21.45 -13.12
C TRP A 595 11.66 20.96 -12.21
N PHE A 596 12.01 20.46 -11.02
CA PHE A 596 11.05 20.02 -10.02
C PHE A 596 10.19 21.17 -9.49
N LYS A 597 10.82 22.28 -9.09
CA LYS A 597 10.11 23.49 -8.62
C LYS A 597 9.15 24.03 -9.70
N ALA A 598 9.60 24.11 -10.95
CA ALA A 598 8.79 24.58 -12.07
C ALA A 598 7.59 23.67 -12.40
N SER A 599 7.70 22.36 -12.15
CA SER A 599 6.61 21.40 -12.34
C SER A 599 5.61 21.43 -11.18
N LEU A 600 6.09 21.71 -9.95
CA LEU A 600 5.29 21.85 -8.74
C LEU A 600 4.50 23.15 -8.66
N ASP A 601 5.03 24.22 -9.22
CA ASP A 601 4.34 25.51 -9.28
C ASP A 601 3.15 25.49 -10.26
N LYS A 602 3.08 24.49 -11.14
CA LYS A 602 2.01 24.33 -12.16
C LYS A 602 0.95 23.27 -11.83
N ALA A 603 1.16 22.45 -10.79
CA ALA A 603 0.25 21.36 -10.43
C ALA A 603 -0.82 21.79 -9.41
N SER A 604 -2.02 21.22 -9.48
CA SER A 604 -3.08 21.43 -8.48
C SER A 604 -2.75 20.76 -7.13
N GLU A 605 -3.31 21.22 -6.01
CA GLU A 605 -2.95 20.72 -4.66
C GLU A 605 -2.97 19.19 -4.46
N PRO A 606 -3.96 18.42 -4.98
CA PRO A 606 -3.94 16.96 -4.88
C PRO A 606 -2.88 16.32 -5.79
N GLU A 607 -2.46 16.96 -6.89
CA GLU A 607 -1.40 16.44 -7.76
C GLU A 607 -0.01 16.59 -7.15
N LYS A 608 0.18 17.56 -6.24
CA LYS A 608 1.45 17.75 -5.52
C LYS A 608 1.75 16.53 -4.66
N SER A 609 0.82 16.05 -3.83
CA SER A 609 1.01 14.90 -2.93
C SER A 609 1.33 13.57 -3.64
N PHE A 610 0.75 13.32 -4.81
CA PHE A 610 0.99 12.08 -5.57
C PHE A 610 2.19 12.16 -6.52
N GLY A 611 2.48 13.34 -7.09
CA GLY A 611 3.68 13.56 -7.90
C GLY A 611 4.97 13.28 -7.13
N TYR A 612 4.98 13.58 -5.83
CA TYR A 612 6.10 13.31 -4.92
C TYR A 612 6.43 11.81 -4.77
N VAL A 613 5.44 10.92 -4.78
CA VAL A 613 5.62 9.46 -4.63
C VAL A 613 5.95 8.78 -5.97
N GLY A 614 5.28 9.20 -7.06
CA GLY A 614 5.55 8.66 -8.39
C GLY A 614 6.96 8.99 -8.92
N ILE A 615 7.48 10.17 -8.57
CA ILE A 615 8.84 10.59 -8.98
C ILE A 615 9.91 9.79 -8.22
N ALA A 616 9.72 9.50 -6.93
CA ALA A 616 10.62 8.65 -6.15
C ALA A 616 10.74 7.23 -6.77
N LEU A 617 9.61 6.65 -7.17
CA LEU A 617 9.55 5.34 -7.83
C LEU A 617 10.16 5.32 -9.24
N SER A 618 10.08 6.43 -10.00
CA SER A 618 10.64 6.53 -11.35
C SER A 618 12.14 6.82 -11.38
N ALA A 619 12.66 7.54 -10.37
CA ALA A 619 14.08 7.84 -10.24
C ALA A 619 14.90 6.59 -9.90
N ASP A 620 14.38 5.67 -9.08
CA ASP A 620 15.04 4.41 -8.72
C ASP A 620 15.18 3.44 -9.91
N ARG A 621 14.18 3.37 -10.80
CA ARG A 621 14.25 2.52 -12.01
C ARG A 621 15.29 3.00 -13.03
N ASN A 622 15.55 4.30 -13.11
CA ASN A 622 16.57 4.85 -14.01
C ASN A 622 18.00 4.76 -13.44
N LEU A 623 18.13 4.63 -12.11
CA LEU A 623 19.42 4.40 -11.43
C LEU A 623 19.90 2.94 -11.53
N LYS A 624 19.00 1.96 -11.67
CA LYS A 624 19.38 0.55 -11.91
C LYS A 624 19.70 0.22 -13.38
N LYS A 625 19.39 1.13 -14.32
CA LYS A 625 19.67 0.98 -15.76
C LYS A 625 20.88 1.78 -16.25
N LYS A 626 21.52 2.55 -15.38
CA LYS A 626 22.84 3.16 -15.60
C LYS A 626 23.81 2.54 -14.61
#